data_AF-A0A832MZZ6-F1
#
_entry.id   AF-A0A832MZZ6-F1
#
_cell.length_a   1.000
_cell.length_b   1.000
_cell.length_c   1.000
_cell.angle_alpha   90.00
_cell.angle_beta   90.00
_cell.angle_gamma   90.00
#
_symmetry.space_group_name_H-M   'P 1'
#
loop_
_entity.id
_entity.type
_entity.pdbx_description
1 polymer ?
#
loop_
_entity_poly.entity_id
_entity_poly.type
_entity_poly.pdbx_seq_one_letter_code
_entity_poly.pdbx_strand_id
1 'polypeptide(L)'
;SGEGSTVALEKLKGYKGSTARVIKATLRNIKKDRAHIEDVVMENILNESTSIDRFGSFVLVIAAVAPLLGLLGTVTGMIATFDIITEFGTGDPKLLSGGISEALVTTMLGLVVAIPLLLLGNLLSGWAQSIKDSMEQNALHIVNLYEKHKAQ
;
A
#
# COMPACT_ATOMS: atom_id res chain seq x y z
N SER A 1 4.68 -31.27 24.38
CA SER A 1 5.96 -31.85 23.90
C SER A 1 6.54 -31.05 22.75
N GLY A 2 7.85 -30.76 22.77
CA GLY A 2 8.56 -29.97 21.74
C GLY A 2 8.63 -30.59 20.34
N GLU A 3 8.14 -31.82 20.17
CA GLU A 3 7.98 -32.48 18.88
C GLU A 3 6.99 -31.76 17.96
N GLY A 4 5.87 -31.28 18.52
CA GLY A 4 4.79 -30.64 17.74
C GLY A 4 5.21 -29.35 17.04
N SER A 5 6.01 -28.50 17.71
CA SER A 5 6.52 -27.27 17.10
C SER A 5 7.56 -27.57 16.00
N THR A 6 8.33 -28.64 16.15
CA THR A 6 9.34 -29.06 15.18
C THR A 6 8.71 -29.58 13.90
N VAL A 7 7.65 -30.40 14.01
CA VAL A 7 6.83 -30.88 12.88
C VAL A 7 6.09 -29.73 12.19
N ALA A 8 5.56 -28.78 12.96
CA ALA A 8 4.89 -27.59 12.39
C ALA A 8 5.88 -26.71 11.59
N LEU A 9 7.09 -26.50 12.12
CA LEU A 9 8.15 -25.76 11.42
C LEU A 9 8.57 -26.46 10.13
N GLU A 10 8.60 -27.79 10.11
CA GLU A 10 8.92 -28.57 8.91
C GLU A 10 7.86 -28.38 7.82
N LYS A 11 6.58 -28.50 8.15
CA LYS A 11 5.48 -28.25 7.21
C LYS A 11 5.48 -26.82 6.65
N LEU A 12 5.93 -25.85 7.45
CA LEU A 12 6.00 -24.45 7.04
C LEU A 12 7.20 -24.14 6.13
N LYS A 13 8.18 -25.04 5.93
CA LYS A 13 9.33 -24.79 5.05
C LYS A 13 8.94 -24.46 3.61
N GLY A 14 7.82 -25.03 3.12
CA GLY A 14 7.29 -24.76 1.77
C GLY A 14 6.65 -23.38 1.59
N TYR A 15 6.28 -22.71 2.69
CA TYR A 15 5.59 -21.41 2.65
C TYR A 15 6.57 -20.25 2.90
N LYS A 16 6.59 -19.30 1.95
CA LYS A 16 7.48 -18.12 1.95
C LYS A 16 6.78 -16.78 2.22
N GLY A 17 5.45 -16.79 2.43
CA GLY A 17 4.68 -15.57 2.68
C GLY A 17 4.91 -14.97 4.08
N SER A 18 4.51 -13.70 4.27
CA SER A 18 4.66 -12.95 5.53
C SER A 18 4.01 -13.66 6.72
N THR A 19 2.79 -14.20 6.56
CA THR A 19 2.12 -15.04 7.57
C THR A 19 2.96 -16.25 8.00
N ALA A 20 3.59 -16.93 7.04
CA ALA A 20 4.46 -18.07 7.36
C ALA A 20 5.74 -17.65 8.09
N ARG A 21 6.29 -16.46 7.80
CA ARG A 21 7.45 -15.92 8.51
C ARG A 21 7.12 -15.57 9.96
N VAL A 22 5.99 -14.89 10.20
CA VAL A 22 5.50 -14.59 11.56
C VAL A 22 5.25 -15.89 12.34
N ILE A 23 4.51 -16.84 11.77
CA ILE A 23 4.23 -18.12 12.43
C ILE A 23 5.52 -18.89 12.76
N LYS A 24 6.52 -18.89 11.87
CA LYS A 24 7.83 -19.51 12.14
C LYS A 24 8.54 -18.82 13.32
N ALA A 25 8.49 -17.50 13.40
CA ALA A 25 9.06 -16.75 14.51
C ALA A 25 8.36 -17.08 15.84
N THR A 26 7.03 -17.18 15.84
CA THR A 26 6.22 -17.63 16.98
C THR A 26 6.63 -19.04 17.43
N LEU A 27 6.63 -20.02 16.51
CA LEU A 27 6.94 -21.42 16.83
C LEU A 27 8.38 -21.62 17.33
N ARG A 28 9.35 -20.82 16.86
CA ARG A 28 10.73 -20.86 17.34
C ARG A 28 10.87 -20.37 18.77
N ASN A 29 10.03 -19.42 19.20
CA ASN A 29 10.07 -18.82 20.52
C ASN A 29 9.01 -19.37 21.48
N ILE A 30 8.16 -20.30 21.04
CA ILE A 30 6.97 -20.77 21.78
C ILE A 30 7.25 -21.38 23.16
N LYS A 31 8.50 -21.75 23.46
CA LYS A 31 8.91 -22.29 24.77
C LYS A 31 9.23 -21.20 25.81
N LYS A 32 9.39 -19.95 25.37
CA LYS A 32 9.68 -18.82 26.25
C LYS A 32 8.41 -18.38 26.97
N ASP A 33 8.53 -17.40 27.86
CA ASP A 33 7.37 -16.81 28.52
C ASP A 33 6.45 -16.11 27.50
N ARG A 34 5.17 -16.03 27.85
CA ARG A 34 4.13 -15.47 26.97
C ARG A 34 4.43 -14.04 26.54
N ALA A 35 4.88 -13.19 27.47
CA ALA A 35 5.19 -11.80 27.18
C ALA A 35 6.28 -11.70 26.11
N HIS A 36 7.36 -12.46 26.25
CA HIS A 36 8.42 -12.50 25.25
C HIS A 36 7.94 -13.01 23.88
N ILE A 37 7.01 -13.97 23.83
CA ILE A 37 6.47 -14.44 22.55
C ILE A 37 5.60 -13.37 21.88
N GLU A 38 4.75 -12.68 22.64
CA GLU A 38 3.93 -11.58 22.16
C GLU A 38 4.80 -10.43 21.62
N ASP A 39 5.88 -10.08 22.31
CA ASP A 39 6.86 -9.09 21.84
C ASP A 39 7.49 -9.49 20.50
N VAL A 40 7.96 -10.74 20.39
CA VAL A 40 8.56 -11.26 19.14
C VAL A 40 7.53 -11.27 18.00
N VAL A 41 6.28 -11.64 18.28
CA VAL A 41 5.21 -11.63 17.27
C VAL A 41 4.95 -10.21 16.78
N MET A 42 4.81 -9.25 17.70
CA MET A 42 4.57 -7.85 17.37
C MET A 42 5.70 -7.25 16.54
N GLU A 43 6.96 -7.48 16.93
CA GLU A 43 8.14 -7.03 16.18
C GLU A 43 8.15 -7.60 14.75
N ASN A 44 7.87 -8.90 14.58
CA ASN A 44 7.85 -9.52 13.26
C ASN A 44 6.68 -9.02 12.41
N ILE A 45 5.50 -8.79 13.01
CA ILE A 45 4.35 -8.22 12.30
C ILE A 45 4.68 -6.80 11.81
N LEU A 46 5.30 -5.95 12.63
CA LEU A 46 5.68 -4.60 12.24
C LEU A 46 6.67 -4.59 11.06
N ASN A 47 7.71 -5.43 11.14
CA ASN A 47 8.71 -5.57 10.08
C ASN A 47 8.08 -6.03 8.76
N GLU A 48 7.20 -7.02 8.81
CA GLU A 48 6.51 -7.53 7.62
C GLU A 48 5.46 -6.55 7.08
N SER A 49 4.71 -5.88 7.95
CA SER A 49 3.70 -4.89 7.59
C SER A 49 4.28 -3.75 6.76
N THR A 50 5.47 -3.28 7.15
CA THR A 50 6.20 -2.23 6.42
C THR A 50 6.52 -2.65 4.98
N SER A 51 6.87 -3.92 4.77
CA SER A 51 7.13 -4.45 3.43
C SER A 51 5.86 -4.61 2.60
N ILE A 52 4.73 -4.96 3.23
CA ILE A 52 3.44 -5.12 2.57
C ILE A 52 2.91 -3.76 2.10
N ASP A 53 3.05 -2.71 2.92
CA ASP A 53 2.50 -1.38 2.62
C ASP A 53 3.28 -0.61 1.56
N ARG A 54 4.56 -0.94 1.34
CA ARG A 54 5.48 -0.13 0.51
C ARG A 54 4.92 0.15 -0.89
N PHE A 55 4.36 -0.86 -1.56
CA PHE A 55 3.86 -0.71 -2.92
C PHE A 55 2.50 0.01 -2.96
N GLY A 56 1.59 -0.30 -2.02
CA GLY A 56 0.27 0.34 -1.95
C GLY A 56 0.37 1.84 -1.67
N SER A 57 1.23 2.23 -0.73
CA SER A 57 1.47 3.64 -0.41
C SER A 57 2.01 4.42 -1.61
N PHE A 58 2.90 3.82 -2.40
CA PHE A 58 3.43 4.46 -3.60
C PHE A 58 2.36 4.70 -4.68
N VAL A 59 1.46 3.73 -4.88
CA VAL A 59 0.33 3.86 -5.81
C VAL A 59 -0.59 5.02 -5.39
N LEU A 60 -0.91 5.12 -4.10
CA LEU A 60 -1.75 6.21 -3.59
C LEU A 60 -1.10 7.59 -3.75
N VAL A 61 0.23 7.68 -3.58
CA VAL A 61 0.96 8.93 -3.83
C VAL A 61 0.88 9.34 -5.29
N ILE A 62 1.10 8.43 -6.24
CA ILE A 62 0.95 8.74 -7.67
C ILE A 62 -0.49 9.19 -7.97
N ALA A 63 -1.47 8.49 -7.41
CA ALA A 63 -2.87 8.83 -7.58
C ALA A 63 -3.20 10.25 -7.09
N ALA A 64 -2.57 10.70 -6.00
CA ALA A 64 -2.73 12.04 -5.46
C ALA A 64 -1.97 13.11 -6.26
N VAL A 65 -0.83 12.78 -6.86
CA VAL A 65 0.00 13.71 -7.63
C VAL A 65 -0.53 13.90 -9.06
N ALA A 66 -1.14 12.89 -9.68
CA ALA A 66 -1.63 12.95 -11.06
C ALA A 66 -2.60 14.13 -11.35
N PRO A 67 -3.59 14.46 -10.50
CA PRO A 67 -4.44 15.64 -10.70
C PRO A 67 -3.66 16.95 -10.57
N LEU A 68 -2.67 17.01 -9.67
CA LEU A 68 -1.83 18.20 -9.48
C LEU A 68 -0.97 18.47 -10.72
N LEU A 69 -0.48 17.41 -11.38
CA LEU A 69 0.21 17.53 -12.67
C LEU A 69 -0.73 17.98 -13.79
N GLY A 70 -1.98 17.51 -13.80
CA GLY A 70 -3.00 17.99 -14.75
C GLY A 70 -3.32 19.48 -14.58
N LEU A 71 -3.43 19.93 -13.32
CA LEU A 71 -3.59 21.33 -12.95
C LEU A 71 -2.36 22.16 -13.35
N LEU A 72 -1.15 21.66 -13.12
CA LEU A 72 0.07 22.31 -13.61
C LEU A 72 0.01 22.52 -15.13
N GLY A 73 -0.47 21.51 -15.86
CA GLY A 73 -0.72 21.59 -17.30
C GLY A 73 -1.69 22.72 -17.69
N THR A 74 -2.75 22.94 -16.90
CA THR A 74 -3.66 24.08 -17.18
C THR A 74 -2.96 25.42 -17.00
N VAL A 75 -2.14 25.56 -15.97
CA VAL A 75 -1.41 26.79 -15.71
C VAL A 75 -0.44 27.06 -16.85
N THR A 76 0.30 26.04 -17.31
CA THR A 76 1.22 26.19 -18.44
C THR A 76 0.49 26.51 -19.75
N GLY A 77 -0.65 25.87 -20.03
CA GLY A 77 -1.44 26.16 -21.24
C GLY A 77 -2.05 27.55 -21.24
N MET A 78 -2.49 28.04 -20.07
CA MET A 78 -2.99 29.41 -19.92
C MET A 78 -1.87 30.44 -20.07
N ILE A 79 -0.66 30.18 -19.58
CA ILE A 79 0.51 31.05 -19.80
C ILE A 79 0.80 31.16 -21.31
N ALA A 80 0.88 30.03 -22.01
CA ALA A 80 1.09 30.04 -23.46
C ALA A 80 -0.02 30.79 -24.23
N THR A 81 -1.27 30.68 -23.76
CA THR A 81 -2.40 31.44 -24.33
C THR A 81 -2.22 32.96 -24.13
N PHE A 82 -1.75 33.40 -22.97
CA PHE A 82 -1.47 34.82 -22.71
C PHE A 82 -0.30 35.37 -23.53
N ASP A 83 0.72 34.56 -23.78
CA ASP A 83 1.85 34.95 -24.64
C ASP A 83 1.36 35.23 -26.07
N ILE A 84 0.49 34.36 -26.62
CA ILE A 84 -0.14 34.56 -27.94
C ILE A 84 -0.96 35.85 -27.98
N ILE A 85 -1.74 36.13 -26.92
CA ILE A 85 -2.52 37.38 -26.82
C ILE A 85 -1.59 38.61 -26.83
N THR A 86 -0.44 38.51 -26.17
CA THR A 86 0.51 39.62 -26.05
C THR A 86 1.22 39.90 -27.37
N GLU A 87 1.55 38.85 -28.14
CA GLU A 87 2.26 38.98 -29.42
C GLU A 87 1.34 39.33 -30.60
N PHE A 88 0.18 38.68 -30.68
CA PHE A 88 -0.73 38.79 -31.84
C PHE A 88 -2.03 39.55 -31.54
N GLY A 89 -2.23 40.01 -30.30
CA GLY A 89 -3.49 40.59 -29.85
C GLY A 89 -4.61 39.55 -29.75
N THR A 90 -5.85 40.01 -29.57
CA THR A 90 -7.04 39.15 -29.47
C THR A 90 -7.68 38.82 -30.84
N GLY A 91 -6.91 38.98 -31.92
CA GLY A 91 -7.43 39.01 -33.30
C GLY A 91 -7.89 37.66 -33.87
N ASP A 92 -7.36 36.53 -33.38
CA ASP A 92 -7.76 35.19 -33.84
C ASP A 92 -8.33 34.33 -32.69
N PRO A 93 -9.67 34.23 -32.59
CA PRO A 93 -10.35 33.40 -31.59
C PRO A 93 -9.99 31.91 -31.65
N LYS A 94 -9.57 31.38 -32.81
CA LYS A 94 -9.18 29.97 -32.92
C LYS A 94 -7.92 29.68 -32.11
N LEU A 95 -6.92 30.55 -32.21
CA LEU A 95 -5.67 30.39 -31.46
C LEU A 95 -5.92 30.42 -29.94
N LEU A 96 -6.78 31.32 -29.48
CA LEU A 96 -7.19 31.41 -28.08
C LEU A 96 -7.93 30.16 -27.60
N SER A 97 -8.88 29.68 -28.40
CA SER A 97 -9.65 28.47 -28.07
C SER A 97 -8.79 27.21 -28.02
N GLY A 98 -7.70 27.15 -28.80
CA GLY A 98 -6.75 26.05 -28.82
C GLY A 98 -6.01 25.88 -27.49
N GLY A 99 -5.38 26.96 -26.99
CA GLY A 99 -4.61 26.90 -25.74
C GLY A 99 -5.47 26.63 -24.50
N ILE A 100 -6.70 27.16 -24.47
CA ILE A 100 -7.67 26.84 -23.41
C ILE A 100 -8.12 25.38 -23.50
N SER A 101 -8.39 24.88 -24.72
CA SER A 101 -8.77 23.49 -24.91
C SER A 101 -7.65 22.54 -24.48
N GLU A 102 -6.40 22.85 -24.82
CA GLU A 102 -5.23 22.07 -24.42
C GLU A 102 -5.10 22.01 -22.88
N ALA A 103 -5.20 23.17 -22.22
CA ALA A 103 -5.21 23.25 -20.76
C ALA A 103 -6.29 22.35 -20.14
N LEU A 104 -7.51 22.36 -20.65
CA LEU A 104 -8.59 21.51 -20.14
C LEU A 104 -8.31 20.01 -20.35
N VAL A 105 -7.72 19.64 -21.50
CA VAL A 105 -7.36 18.25 -21.79
C VAL A 105 -6.30 17.73 -20.81
N THR A 106 -5.30 18.53 -20.42
CA THR A 106 -4.29 18.07 -19.45
C THR A 106 -4.87 17.77 -18.08
N THR A 107 -5.87 18.55 -17.62
CA THR A 107 -6.59 18.25 -16.36
C THR A 107 -7.41 16.98 -16.48
N MET A 108 -8.13 16.80 -17.60
CA MET A 108 -8.88 15.58 -17.85
C MET A 108 -7.97 14.34 -17.79
N LEU A 109 -6.80 14.40 -18.42
CA LEU A 109 -5.83 13.30 -18.40
C LEU A 109 -5.31 13.01 -16.98
N GLY A 110 -5.02 14.03 -16.19
CA GLY A 110 -4.64 13.88 -14.78
C GLY A 110 -5.70 13.14 -13.96
N LEU A 111 -6.98 13.46 -14.18
CA LEU A 111 -8.11 12.78 -13.53
C LEU A 111 -8.31 11.34 -14.03
N VAL A 112 -8.17 11.11 -15.33
CA VAL A 112 -8.27 9.77 -15.95
C VAL A 112 -7.23 8.81 -15.36
N VAL A 113 -6.05 9.30 -15.00
CA VAL A 113 -5.02 8.50 -14.32
C VAL A 113 -5.29 8.38 -12.81
N ALA A 114 -5.70 9.46 -12.16
CA ALA A 114 -5.89 9.49 -10.70
C ALA A 114 -7.03 8.59 -10.22
N ILE A 115 -8.18 8.61 -10.89
CA ILE A 115 -9.39 7.90 -10.45
C ILE A 115 -9.14 6.37 -10.37
N PRO A 116 -8.64 5.70 -11.42
CA PRO A 116 -8.34 4.27 -11.34
C PRO A 116 -7.27 3.94 -10.29
N LEU A 117 -6.23 4.77 -10.17
CA LEU A 117 -5.16 4.54 -9.18
C LEU A 117 -5.66 4.68 -7.74
N LEU A 118 -6.56 5.62 -7.46
CA LEU A 118 -7.18 5.74 -6.13
C LEU A 118 -8.01 4.51 -5.77
N LEU A 119 -8.82 4.01 -6.72
CA LEU A 119 -9.63 2.81 -6.52
C LEU A 119 -8.73 1.58 -6.28
N LEU A 120 -7.74 1.37 -7.13
CA LEU A 120 -6.79 0.25 -7.00
C LEU A 120 -5.95 0.36 -5.73
N GLY A 121 -5.46 1.55 -5.41
CA GLY A 121 -4.69 1.81 -4.19
C GLY A 121 -5.50 1.49 -2.93
N ASN A 122 -6.78 1.86 -2.90
CA ASN A 122 -7.65 1.54 -1.76
C ASN A 122 -7.92 0.02 -1.64
N LEU A 123 -8.13 -0.69 -2.76
CA LEU A 123 -8.28 -2.14 -2.76
C LEU A 123 -7.00 -2.85 -2.27
N LEU A 124 -5.84 -2.41 -2.74
CA LEU A 124 -4.54 -2.93 -2.31
C LEU A 124 -4.33 -2.71 -0.80
N SER A 125 -4.67 -1.53 -0.28
CA SER A 125 -4.60 -1.24 1.16
C SER A 125 -5.54 -2.15 1.96
N GLY A 126 -6.75 -2.41 1.47
CA GLY A 126 -7.69 -3.35 2.09
C GLY A 126 -7.13 -4.78 2.14
N TRP A 127 -6.52 -5.26 1.05
CA TRP A 127 -5.87 -6.57 1.02
C TRP A 127 -4.65 -6.64 1.93
N ALA A 128 -3.83 -5.59 1.95
CA ALA A 128 -2.69 -5.48 2.86
C ALA A 128 -3.14 -5.60 4.32
N GLN A 129 -4.20 -4.89 4.70
CA GLN A 129 -4.74 -4.96 6.06
C GLN A 129 -5.23 -6.36 6.40
N SER A 130 -6.00 -7.00 5.50
CA SER A 130 -6.48 -8.36 5.71
C SER A 130 -5.34 -9.38 5.92
N ILE A 131 -4.22 -9.20 5.22
CA ILE A 131 -3.02 -10.05 5.40
C ILE A 131 -2.40 -9.82 6.80
N LYS A 132 -2.29 -8.56 7.24
CA LYS A 132 -1.75 -8.22 8.58
C LYS A 132 -2.64 -8.76 9.70
N ASP A 133 -3.95 -8.59 9.59
CA ASP A 133 -4.91 -9.12 10.55
C ASP A 133 -4.80 -10.65 10.63
N SER A 134 -4.66 -11.31 9.48
CA SER A 134 -4.44 -12.76 9.41
C SER A 134 -3.11 -13.18 10.04
N MET A 135 -2.04 -12.38 9.93
CA MET A 135 -0.76 -12.64 10.61
C MET A 135 -0.92 -12.61 12.13
N GLU A 136 -1.58 -11.56 12.64
CA GLU A 136 -1.80 -11.36 14.07
C GLU A 136 -2.70 -12.44 14.67
N GLN A 137 -3.88 -12.67 14.08
CA GLN A 137 -4.84 -13.67 14.56
C GLN A 137 -4.23 -15.07 14.59
N ASN A 138 -3.52 -15.48 13.53
CA ASN A 138 -2.92 -16.81 13.48
C ASN A 138 -1.79 -16.95 14.51
N ALA A 139 -0.96 -15.93 14.71
CA ALA A 139 0.11 -15.95 15.70
C ALA A 139 -0.45 -16.07 17.12
N LEU A 140 -1.43 -15.23 17.47
CA LEU A 140 -2.09 -15.26 18.79
C LEU A 140 -2.83 -16.59 19.03
N HIS A 141 -3.49 -17.13 18.01
CA HIS A 141 -4.16 -18.42 18.12
C HIS A 141 -3.19 -19.54 18.49
N ILE A 142 -1.99 -19.57 17.89
CA ILE A 142 -0.94 -20.55 18.22
C ILE A 142 -0.46 -20.40 19.66
N VAL A 143 -0.25 -19.16 20.12
CA VAL A 143 0.16 -18.88 21.52
C VAL A 143 -0.91 -19.37 22.50
N ASN A 144 -2.17 -19.03 22.24
CA ASN A 144 -3.30 -19.44 23.09
C ASN A 144 -3.46 -20.97 23.14
N LEU A 145 -3.31 -21.66 22.00
CA LEU A 145 -3.37 -23.12 21.95
C LEU A 145 -2.25 -23.78 22.75
N TYR A 146 -1.04 -23.20 22.71
CA TYR A 146 0.10 -23.71 23.45
C TYR A 146 -0.08 -23.52 24.96
N GLU A 147 -0.52 -22.35 25.41
CA GLU A 147 -0.82 -22.09 26.82
C GLU A 147 -1.91 -23.04 27.34
N LYS A 148 -2.97 -23.27 26.56
CA LYS A 148 -4.03 -24.22 26.92
C LYS A 148 -3.51 -25.64 27.11
N HIS A 149 -2.58 -26.11 26.27
CA HIS A 149 -1.96 -27.44 26.39
C HIS A 149 -0.91 -27.52 27.50
N LYS A 150 -0.31 -26.40 27.90
CA LYS A 150 0.65 -26.33 29.02
C LYS A 150 -0.06 -26.33 30.38
N ALA A 151 -1.27 -25.79 30.43
CA ALA A 151 -2.11 -25.75 31.62
C ALA A 151 -2.87 -27.07 31.91
N GLN A 152 -2.82 -28.04 30.99
CA GLN A 152 -3.34 -29.41 31.13
C GLN A 152 -2.21 -30.37 31.51
#